data_AF-E8UAB3-F1
#
_entry.id   AF-E8UAB3-F1
#
_cell.length_a   1.000
_cell.length_b   1.000
_cell.length_c   1.000
_cell.angle_alpha   90.00
_cell.angle_beta   90.00
_cell.angle_gamma   90.00
#
_symmetry.space_group_name_H-M   'P 1'
#
loop_
_entity.id
_entity.type
_entity.pdbx_description
1 polymer ?
#
loop_
_entity_poly.entity_id
_entity_poly.type
_entity_poly.pdbx_seq_one_letter_code
_entity_poly.pdbx_strand_id
1 'polypeptide(L)'
;MPRHLLILACTLACSATAAANDPWMRSGVLERLYGTSAHLRDAADLNRQLRLTDAQDSELRRLASSERKLALRLSGARSRAEATAFRAQLMAFRTEEDRKVRAALGGKYDAFRTWVRTWWTRTVQTAR
;
A
#
# COMPACT_ATOMS: atom_id res chain seq x y z
N MET A 1 -22.15 -29.45 39.05
CA MET A 1 -23.10 -29.29 37.91
C MET A 1 -24.06 -28.17 38.30
N PRO A 2 -24.40 -27.13 37.49
CA PRO A 2 -24.03 -26.78 36.10
C PRO A 2 -23.34 -25.37 35.99
N ARG A 3 -22.45 -25.11 35.01
CA ARG A 3 -22.59 -24.46 33.67
C ARG A 3 -22.77 -22.92 33.65
N HIS A 4 -21.78 -22.29 32.99
CA HIS A 4 -21.82 -21.13 32.08
C HIS A 4 -22.11 -19.73 32.63
N LEU A 5 -21.12 -18.82 32.49
CA LEU A 5 -21.21 -17.56 31.71
C LEU A 5 -20.11 -16.57 32.16
N LEU A 6 -19.12 -16.33 31.29
CA LEU A 6 -18.67 -15.00 30.84
C LEU A 6 -17.35 -15.12 30.07
N ILE A 7 -17.46 -15.64 28.85
CA ILE A 7 -16.51 -15.31 27.77
C ILE A 7 -17.18 -14.17 27.00
N LEU A 8 -16.74 -12.93 27.22
CA LEU A 8 -16.71 -11.87 26.20
C LEU A 8 -16.23 -10.57 26.86
N ALA A 9 -14.97 -10.21 26.68
CA ALA A 9 -14.54 -8.83 26.85
C ALA A 9 -13.40 -8.52 25.86
N CYS A 10 -13.81 -7.89 24.76
CA CYS A 10 -13.04 -6.87 24.05
C CYS A 10 -11.71 -7.27 23.39
N THR A 11 -11.79 -8.06 22.33
CA THR A 11 -10.76 -8.13 21.26
C THR A 11 -10.85 -6.98 20.23
N LEU A 12 -11.44 -5.83 20.59
CA LEU A 12 -11.74 -4.73 19.65
C LEU A 12 -10.75 -3.55 19.68
N ALA A 13 -9.62 -3.66 20.38
CA ALA A 13 -8.66 -2.55 20.49
C ALA A 13 -7.50 -2.57 19.48
N CYS A 14 -7.44 -3.50 18.52
CA CYS A 14 -6.28 -3.63 17.62
C CYS A 14 -6.41 -2.89 16.27
N SER A 15 -7.60 -2.39 15.92
CA SER A 15 -7.84 -1.83 14.58
C SER A 15 -7.48 -0.34 14.41
N ALA A 16 -7.38 0.43 15.50
CA ALA A 16 -7.17 1.88 15.41
C ALA A 16 -5.72 2.26 15.08
N THR A 17 -4.73 1.49 15.54
CA THR A 17 -3.30 1.77 15.30
C THR A 17 -2.85 1.44 13.87
N ALA A 18 -3.57 0.54 13.20
CA ALA A 18 -3.28 0.13 11.82
C ALA A 18 -3.62 1.21 10.77
N ALA A 19 -4.52 2.15 11.09
CA ALA A 19 -4.91 3.24 10.19
C ALA A 19 -3.92 4.42 10.23
N ALA A 20 -3.32 4.72 11.39
CA ALA A 20 -2.37 5.83 11.55
C ALA A 20 -1.06 5.60 10.77
N ASN A 21 -0.74 4.34 10.47
CA ASN A 21 0.50 3.92 9.83
C ASN A 21 0.30 3.27 8.44
N ASP A 22 -0.83 3.55 7.80
CA ASP A 22 -1.10 3.05 6.46
C ASP A 22 -0.28 3.80 5.40
N PRO A 23 0.69 3.15 4.73
CA PRO A 23 1.59 3.83 3.80
C PRO A 23 0.92 4.11 2.45
N TRP A 24 -0.20 3.47 2.14
CA TRP A 24 -0.74 3.40 0.78
C TRP A 24 -1.14 4.75 0.19
N MET A 25 -1.77 5.61 0.99
CA MET A 25 -2.14 6.96 0.56
C MET A 25 -1.05 8.01 0.80
N ARG A 26 0.10 7.60 1.36
CA ARG A 26 1.13 8.52 1.87
C ARG A 26 2.50 8.29 1.24
N SER A 27 2.69 7.20 0.50
CA SER A 27 3.98 6.76 0.01
C SER A 27 3.86 6.06 -1.34
N GLY A 28 4.95 6.06 -2.13
CA GLY A 28 5.05 5.25 -3.35
C GLY A 28 5.27 3.78 -3.00
N VAL A 29 4.20 3.10 -2.62
CA VAL A 29 4.25 1.70 -2.19
C VAL A 29 4.59 0.80 -3.38
N LEU A 30 3.94 0.99 -4.53
CA LEU A 30 4.12 0.14 -5.68
C LEU A 30 5.50 0.35 -6.32
N GLU A 31 5.97 1.59 -6.40
CA GLU A 31 7.31 1.92 -6.88
C GLU A 31 8.38 1.27 -6.01
N ARG A 32 8.20 1.25 -4.68
CA ARG A 32 9.16 0.59 -3.80
C ARG A 32 9.15 -0.94 -3.98
N LEU A 33 7.96 -1.55 -4.06
CA LEU A 33 7.81 -3.01 -4.24
C LEU A 33 8.35 -3.50 -5.58
N TYR A 34 8.04 -2.79 -6.66
CA TYR A 34 8.28 -3.27 -8.04
C TYR A 34 9.41 -2.54 -8.76
N GLY A 35 9.81 -1.36 -8.30
CA GLY A 35 10.78 -0.48 -8.97
C GLY A 35 12.23 -0.68 -8.54
N THR A 36 12.48 -1.43 -7.46
CA THR A 36 13.83 -1.71 -6.96
C THR A 36 14.11 -3.21 -6.88
N SER A 37 15.34 -3.63 -7.20
CA SER A 37 15.75 -5.03 -7.14
C SER A 37 15.71 -5.61 -5.71
N ALA A 38 15.86 -4.76 -4.70
CA ALA A 38 15.84 -5.14 -3.29
C ALA A 38 14.51 -5.77 -2.85
N HIS A 39 13.38 -5.40 -3.48
CA HIS A 39 12.04 -5.84 -3.07
C HIS A 39 11.39 -6.80 -4.07
N LEU A 40 12.11 -7.30 -5.08
CA LEU A 40 11.56 -8.26 -6.05
C LEU A 40 11.08 -9.55 -5.37
N ARG A 41 11.73 -9.98 -4.29
CA ARG A 41 11.28 -11.12 -3.49
C ARG A 41 9.97 -10.84 -2.76
N ASP A 42 9.78 -9.61 -2.29
CA ASP A 42 8.54 -9.18 -1.62
C ASP A 42 7.38 -9.13 -2.62
N ALA A 43 7.62 -8.64 -3.84
CA ALA A 43 6.64 -8.68 -4.93
C ALA A 43 6.24 -10.12 -5.30
N ALA A 44 7.21 -11.04 -5.36
CA ALA A 44 6.93 -12.46 -5.61
C ALA A 44 6.15 -13.11 -4.44
N ASP A 45 6.47 -12.75 -3.19
CA ASP A 45 5.73 -13.19 -2.01
C ASP A 45 4.28 -12.69 -2.02
N LEU A 46 4.05 -11.42 -2.35
CA LEU A 46 2.72 -10.86 -2.54
C LEU A 46 1.91 -11.66 -3.56
N ASN A 47 2.49 -11.90 -4.73
CA ASN A 47 1.84 -12.66 -5.81
C ASN A 47 1.44 -14.05 -5.35
N ARG A 48 2.33 -14.74 -4.63
CA ARG A 48 2.08 -16.07 -4.09
C ARG A 48 1.00 -16.07 -3.01
N GLN A 49 1.08 -15.17 -2.02
CA GLN A 49 0.17 -15.13 -0.88
C GLN A 49 -1.26 -14.78 -1.30
N LEU A 50 -1.40 -13.82 -2.21
CA LEU A 50 -2.72 -13.40 -2.70
C LEU A 50 -3.19 -14.18 -3.91
N ARG A 51 -2.34 -15.05 -4.48
CA ARG A 51 -2.61 -15.77 -5.73
C ARG A 51 -3.04 -14.78 -6.83
N LEU A 52 -2.22 -13.75 -7.03
CA LEU A 52 -2.45 -12.78 -8.09
C LEU A 52 -2.33 -13.47 -9.45
N THR A 53 -3.22 -13.14 -10.37
CA THR A 53 -3.07 -13.58 -11.77
C THR A 53 -2.00 -12.74 -12.45
N ASP A 54 -1.46 -13.22 -13.58
CA ASP A 54 -0.47 -12.46 -14.36
C ASP A 54 -1.02 -11.09 -14.79
N ALA A 55 -2.31 -11.01 -15.10
CA ALA A 55 -2.97 -9.75 -15.42
C ALA A 55 -3.01 -8.79 -14.22
N GLN A 56 -3.26 -9.31 -13.01
CA GLN A 56 -3.26 -8.51 -11.79
C GLN A 56 -1.85 -8.01 -11.46
N ASP A 57 -0.83 -8.88 -11.53
CA ASP A 57 0.57 -8.48 -11.28
C ASP A 57 1.07 -7.47 -12.33
N SER A 58 0.75 -7.69 -13.60
CA SER A 58 1.11 -6.78 -14.69
C SER A 58 0.51 -5.38 -14.48
N GLU A 59 -0.75 -5.31 -14.06
CA GLU A 59 -1.40 -4.03 -13.76
C GLU A 59 -0.74 -3.32 -12.57
N LEU A 60 -0.37 -4.05 -11.50
CA LEU A 60 0.37 -3.46 -10.38
C LEU A 60 1.73 -2.90 -10.82
N ARG A 61 2.47 -3.60 -11.69
CA ARG A 61 3.74 -3.11 -12.25
C ARG A 61 3.57 -1.87 -13.13
N ARG A 62 2.48 -1.83 -13.91
CA ARG A 62 2.13 -0.66 -14.74
C ARG A 62 1.83 0.57 -13.86
N LEU A 63 1.13 0.36 -12.75
CA LEU A 63 0.86 1.40 -11.76
C LEU A 63 2.14 1.84 -11.03
N ALA A 64 3.02 0.92 -10.64
CA ALA A 64 4.34 1.23 -10.08
C ALA A 64 5.18 2.14 -11.01
N SER A 65 5.13 1.88 -12.31
CA SER A 65 5.81 2.73 -13.31
C SER A 65 5.23 4.14 -13.36
N SER A 66 3.93 4.28 -13.08
CA SER A 66 3.25 5.58 -13.01
C SER A 66 3.63 6.35 -11.74
N GLU A 67 3.72 5.66 -10.59
CA GLU A 67 4.25 6.25 -9.36
C GLU A 67 5.69 6.75 -9.54
N ARG A 68 6.57 5.97 -10.19
CA ARG A 68 7.96 6.35 -10.44
C ARG A 68 8.06 7.66 -11.23
N LYS A 69 7.25 7.80 -12.28
CA LYS A 69 7.19 9.05 -13.08
C LYS A 69 6.78 10.24 -12.22
N LEU A 70 5.84 10.04 -11.30
CA LEU A 70 5.39 11.08 -10.37
C LEU A 70 6.48 11.44 -9.35
N ALA A 71 7.19 10.45 -8.81
CA ALA A 71 8.30 10.67 -7.87
C ALA A 71 9.45 11.48 -8.51
N LEU A 72 9.82 11.15 -9.76
CA LEU A 72 10.82 11.90 -10.51
C LEU A 72 10.39 13.36 -10.76
N ARG A 73 9.10 13.58 -11.03
CA ARG A 73 8.55 14.93 -11.15
C ARG A 73 8.61 15.71 -9.84
N LEU A 74 8.35 15.05 -8.70
CA LEU A 74 8.46 15.65 -7.37
C LEU A 74 9.89 16.11 -7.06
N SER A 75 10.91 15.30 -7.39
CA SER A 75 12.31 15.66 -7.17
C SER A 75 12.78 16.89 -7.97
N GLY A 76 12.01 17.32 -8.97
CA GLY A 76 12.31 18.49 -9.80
C GLY A 76 11.68 19.81 -9.34
N ALA A 77 10.83 19.82 -8.30
CA ALA A 77 10.16 21.03 -7.85
C ALA A 77 11.16 22.03 -7.25
N ARG A 78 11.11 23.29 -7.71
CA ARG A 78 12.11 24.33 -7.36
C ARG A 78 11.59 25.39 -6.40
N SER A 79 10.27 25.42 -6.15
CA SER A 79 9.65 26.42 -5.28
C SER A 79 8.60 25.83 -4.33
N ARG A 80 8.33 26.55 -3.23
CA ARG A 80 7.29 26.16 -2.26
C ARG A 80 5.88 26.20 -2.85
N ALA A 81 5.62 27.12 -3.78
CA ALA A 81 4.34 27.21 -4.49
C ALA A 81 4.13 25.99 -5.42
N GLU A 82 5.16 25.58 -6.16
CA GLU A 82 5.15 24.33 -6.94
C GLU A 82 4.90 23.12 -6.06
N ALA A 83 5.56 23.04 -4.90
CA ALA A 83 5.37 21.95 -3.95
C ALA A 83 3.91 21.87 -3.45
N THR A 84 3.25 23.00 -3.19
CA THR A 84 1.84 23.03 -2.77
C THR A 84 0.89 22.59 -3.89
N ALA A 85 1.05 23.14 -5.10
CA ALA A 85 0.24 22.73 -6.25
C ALA A 85 0.43 21.24 -6.57
N PHE A 86 1.65 20.75 -6.43
CA PHE A 86 1.98 19.34 -6.63
C PHE A 86 1.37 18.44 -5.55
N ARG A 87 1.26 18.88 -4.29
CA ARG A 87 0.60 18.09 -3.23
C ARG A 87 -0.85 17.77 -3.57
N ALA A 88 -1.60 18.73 -4.14
CA ALA A 88 -2.97 18.49 -4.57
C ALA A 88 -3.03 17.46 -5.72
N GLN A 89 -2.13 17.58 -6.71
CA GLN A 89 -2.01 16.62 -7.81
C GLN A 89 -1.62 15.22 -7.32
N LEU A 90 -0.72 15.15 -6.34
CA LEU A 90 -0.29 13.90 -5.71
C LEU A 90 -1.45 13.21 -5.01
N MET A 91 -2.25 13.95 -4.24
CA MET A 91 -3.43 13.36 -3.57
C MET A 91 -4.45 12.83 -4.59
N ALA A 92 -4.74 13.60 -5.65
CA ALA A 92 -5.63 13.14 -6.72
C ALA A 92 -5.10 11.89 -7.41
N PHE A 93 -3.79 11.84 -7.69
CA PHE A 93 -3.14 10.66 -8.24
C PHE A 93 -3.30 9.44 -7.32
N ARG A 94 -3.07 9.60 -6.00
CA ARG A 94 -3.17 8.51 -5.02
C ARG A 94 -4.59 7.97 -4.92
N THR A 95 -5.60 8.84 -4.93
CA THR A 95 -7.00 8.41 -4.96
C THR A 95 -7.33 7.62 -6.23
N GLU A 96 -6.85 8.08 -7.39
CA GLU A 96 -7.08 7.39 -8.66
C GLU A 96 -6.33 6.05 -8.75
N GLU A 97 -5.13 5.98 -8.19
CA GLU A 97 -4.37 4.75 -8.04
C GLU A 97 -5.10 3.76 -7.13
N ASP A 98 -5.63 4.20 -5.99
CA ASP A 98 -6.44 3.35 -5.09
C ASP A 98 -7.61 2.71 -5.84
N ARG A 99 -8.34 3.53 -6.60
CA ARG A 99 -9.47 3.08 -7.40
C ARG A 99 -9.05 2.03 -8.43
N LYS A 100 -7.93 2.25 -9.12
CA LYS A 100 -7.40 1.31 -10.12
C LYS A 100 -6.95 0.00 -9.49
N VAL A 101 -6.25 0.05 -8.35
CA VAL A 101 -5.80 -1.15 -7.63
C VAL A 101 -6.99 -1.93 -7.09
N ARG A 102 -8.00 -1.25 -6.54
CA ARG A 102 -9.25 -1.90 -6.11
C ARG A 102 -9.95 -2.59 -7.27
N ALA A 103 -10.06 -1.92 -8.42
CA ALA A 103 -10.66 -2.51 -9.62
C ALA A 103 -9.87 -3.72 -10.13
N ALA A 104 -8.54 -3.65 -10.16
CA ALA A 104 -7.68 -4.73 -10.64
C ALA A 104 -7.70 -5.95 -9.71
N LEU A 105 -7.66 -5.73 -8.40
CA LEU A 105 -7.58 -6.81 -7.41
C LEU A 105 -8.96 -7.38 -7.04
N GLY A 106 -10.03 -6.62 -7.21
CA GLY A 106 -11.38 -7.02 -6.85
C GLY A 106 -11.45 -7.47 -5.40
N GLY A 107 -11.97 -8.68 -5.16
CA GLY A 107 -12.07 -9.26 -3.81
C GLY A 107 -10.74 -9.47 -3.08
N LYS A 108 -9.59 -9.33 -3.76
CA LYS A 108 -8.26 -9.42 -3.14
C LYS A 108 -7.76 -8.08 -2.58
N TYR A 109 -8.46 -6.99 -2.83
CA TYR A 109 -8.01 -5.64 -2.47
C TYR A 109 -7.77 -5.49 -0.96
N ASP A 110 -8.69 -5.93 -0.10
CA ASP A 110 -8.52 -5.77 1.35
C ASP A 110 -7.37 -6.61 1.92
N ALA A 111 -7.16 -7.81 1.36
CA ALA A 111 -6.03 -8.66 1.68
C ALA A 111 -4.71 -8.01 1.24
N PHE A 112 -4.69 -7.40 0.06
CA PHE A 112 -3.56 -6.58 -0.40
C PHE A 112 -3.25 -5.41 0.54
N ARG A 113 -4.25 -4.64 0.97
CA ARG A 113 -4.04 -3.50 1.89
C ARG A 113 -3.47 -3.98 3.23
N THR A 114 -3.91 -5.14 3.70
CA THR A 114 -3.39 -5.76 4.92
C THR A 114 -1.95 -6.25 4.75
N TRP A 115 -1.66 -6.88 3.62
CA TRP A 115 -0.29 -7.31 3.28
C TRP A 115 0.66 -6.12 3.20
N VAL A 116 0.26 -5.04 2.50
CA VAL A 116 1.06 -3.80 2.36
C VAL A 116 1.40 -3.21 3.72
N ARG A 117 0.43 -3.07 4.63
CA ARG A 117 0.70 -2.54 5.98
C ARG A 117 1.72 -3.40 6.73
N THR A 118 1.58 -4.72 6.64
CA THR A 118 2.47 -5.67 7.31
C THR A 118 3.88 -5.62 6.74
N TRP A 119 4.01 -5.67 5.41
CA TRP A 119 5.28 -5.56 4.70
C TRP A 119 5.98 -4.23 5.01
N TRP A 120 5.24 -3.12 4.97
CA TRP A 120 5.81 -1.80 5.23
C TRP A 120 6.38 -1.66 6.63
N THR A 121 5.64 -2.12 7.65
CA THR A 121 6.14 -2.11 9.03
C THR A 121 7.41 -2.96 9.15
N ARG A 122 7.44 -4.15 8.56
CA ARG A 122 8.58 -5.07 8.69
C ARG A 122 9.82 -4.61 7.93
N THR A 123 9.65 -4.20 6.68
CA THR A 123 10.75 -4.02 5.74
C THR A 123 11.20 -2.56 5.64
N VAL A 124 10.28 -1.61 5.80
CA VAL A 124 10.56 -0.20 5.56
C VAL A 124 10.76 0.57 6.86
N GLN A 125 9.95 0.32 7.90
CA GLN A 125 10.09 1.02 9.17
C GLN A 125 11.25 0.47 10.03
N THR A 126 11.52 -0.84 9.97
CA THR A 126 12.62 -1.47 10.73
C THR A 126 14.01 -1.24 10.10
N ALA A 127 14.07 -0.75 8.86
CA ALA A 127 15.33 -0.47 8.16
C ALA A 127 15.85 0.97 8.37
N ARG A 128 15.22 1.74 9.28
CA ARG A 128 15.65 3.07 9.73
C ARG A 128 16.26 2.98 11.11
#